data_AF-A0A8B6HFP7-F1
#
_entry.id   AF-A0A8B6HFP7-F1
#
_cell.length_a   1.000
_cell.length_b   1.000
_cell.length_c   1.000
_cell.angle_alpha   90.00
_cell.angle_beta   90.00
_cell.angle_gamma   90.00
#
_symmetry.space_group_name_H-M   'P 1'
#
loop_
_entity.id
_entity.type
_entity.pdbx_description
1 polymer ?
#
loop_
_entity_poly.entity_id
_entity_poly.type
_entity_poly.pdbx_seq_one_letter_code
_entity_poly.pdbx_strand_id
1 'polypeptide(L)'
;MTKLNMYSSLYLELKLSNILMKDCDITLFVHNGASKIDVSNVSVVQTDGFITAINFIGNLELNLKDSIISTNNIVANIEINKTETLYINFENTALYSSTGKLLSLSEMVSKTNVTTIYINAKNSMFTTSSENLFEINTCSSHIQSRLMSSTFSVENGGKTIFNCKAMSVNLEGILNTYENSDTGLFVSFCDKQKNKQDFNIGLNLTNNKFENIASTAIETHGQLKDIVLQNNYFVNNGACIKLAITEFDFKSLSISQNVFSNNTADGIVKLLQPRSGNSTITMAQNVFENNKGIVLSFTSPYIDIFQNFFENKDAAYNLKVERDTRSYTGLVVNASQNYWGTTDVNGIEKRVYDNSYDNTLFKVTFRPYLGSKNYSDIQNEEAAFISSSGDIGGILRENITITKGGSPYIVASNIVVNENAVLSLEAGVVLLFKEDVGITVYGEYSYVV
;
A
#
# COMPACT_ATOMS: atom_id res chain seq x y z
N MET A 1 -34.44 -26.13 -13.57
CA MET A 1 -33.80 -26.39 -14.89
C MET A 1 -32.33 -26.45 -14.61
N THR A 2 -31.71 -27.63 -14.62
CA THR A 2 -30.40 -27.82 -13.98
C THR A 2 -29.26 -27.09 -14.73
N LYS A 3 -29.44 -26.84 -16.03
CA LYS A 3 -28.50 -26.07 -16.84
C LYS A 3 -29.18 -25.41 -18.04
N LEU A 4 -28.99 -24.10 -18.24
CA LEU A 4 -29.39 -23.39 -19.46
C LEU A 4 -28.14 -23.17 -20.34
N ASN A 5 -28.13 -23.73 -21.55
CA ASN A 5 -27.08 -23.50 -22.54
C ASN A 5 -27.65 -22.64 -23.69
N MET A 6 -26.99 -21.53 -24.01
CA MET A 6 -27.37 -20.69 -25.15
C MET A 6 -26.21 -20.51 -26.13
N TYR A 7 -26.53 -20.48 -27.42
CA TYR A 7 -25.58 -20.35 -28.53
C TYR A 7 -26.06 -19.28 -29.52
N SER A 8 -25.20 -18.30 -29.84
CA SER A 8 -25.49 -17.30 -30.88
C SER A 8 -24.23 -16.91 -31.66
N SER A 9 -24.43 -16.48 -32.91
CA SER A 9 -23.41 -16.01 -33.85
C SER A 9 -23.60 -14.55 -34.31
N LEU A 10 -24.55 -13.81 -33.71
CA LEU A 10 -24.79 -12.39 -33.99
C LEU A 10 -25.08 -11.56 -32.74
N TYR A 11 -26.10 -11.96 -31.97
CA TYR A 11 -26.51 -11.28 -30.73
C TYR A 11 -27.20 -12.26 -29.78
N LEU A 12 -26.91 -12.14 -28.49
CA LEU A 12 -27.60 -12.89 -27.43
C LEU A 12 -27.95 -11.97 -26.27
N GLU A 13 -29.21 -11.97 -25.85
CA GLU A 13 -29.67 -11.23 -24.68
C GLU A 13 -30.41 -12.16 -23.72
N LEU A 14 -29.92 -12.24 -22.48
CA LEU A 14 -30.59 -12.93 -21.38
C LEU A 14 -31.12 -11.90 -20.39
N LYS A 15 -32.42 -11.91 -20.13
CA LYS A 15 -33.06 -11.11 -19.08
C LYS A 15 -33.66 -12.01 -18.01
N LEU A 16 -33.18 -11.89 -16.79
CA LEU A 16 -33.75 -12.55 -15.62
C LEU A 16 -34.24 -11.48 -14.65
N SER A 17 -35.55 -11.52 -14.33
CA SER A 17 -36.14 -10.51 -13.44
C SER A 17 -37.27 -11.03 -12.57
N ASN A 18 -37.23 -10.71 -11.27
CA ASN A 18 -38.21 -11.11 -10.25
C ASN A 18 -38.36 -12.63 -10.12
N ILE A 19 -37.22 -13.33 -10.02
CA ILE A 19 -37.17 -14.81 -9.99
C ILE A 19 -36.39 -15.29 -8.77
N LEU A 20 -36.88 -16.37 -8.16
CA LEU A 20 -36.13 -17.22 -7.23
C LEU A 20 -35.59 -18.44 -7.97
N MET A 21 -34.27 -18.63 -7.96
CA MET A 21 -33.61 -19.79 -8.58
C MET A 21 -32.91 -20.64 -7.51
N LYS A 22 -33.01 -21.96 -7.68
CA LYS A 22 -32.34 -22.96 -6.84
C LYS A 22 -31.82 -24.10 -7.73
N ASP A 23 -30.60 -24.56 -7.48
CA ASP A 23 -29.96 -25.65 -8.23
C ASP A 23 -29.96 -25.44 -9.76
N CYS A 24 -29.77 -24.19 -10.21
CA CYS A 24 -29.77 -23.78 -11.62
C CYS A 24 -28.45 -23.10 -11.99
N ASP A 25 -27.72 -23.67 -12.95
CA ASP A 25 -26.54 -23.05 -13.53
C ASP A 25 -26.87 -22.47 -14.93
N ILE A 26 -26.31 -21.30 -15.24
CA ILE A 26 -26.40 -20.68 -16.56
C ILE A 26 -25.04 -20.78 -17.24
N THR A 27 -25.02 -21.32 -18.45
CA THR A 27 -23.82 -21.40 -19.30
C THR A 27 -24.12 -20.76 -20.64
N LEU A 28 -23.21 -19.91 -21.13
CA LEU A 28 -23.45 -19.12 -22.34
C LEU A 28 -22.26 -19.25 -23.29
N PHE A 29 -22.52 -19.64 -24.54
CA PHE A 29 -21.48 -19.73 -25.56
C PHE A 29 -21.81 -18.76 -26.69
N VAL A 30 -20.90 -17.83 -26.98
CA VAL A 30 -21.13 -16.76 -27.97
C VAL A 30 -20.04 -16.83 -29.04
N HIS A 31 -20.30 -17.50 -30.15
CA HIS A 31 -19.23 -17.79 -31.13
C HIS A 31 -18.91 -16.64 -32.09
N ASN A 32 -19.72 -15.57 -32.13
CA ASN A 32 -19.42 -14.30 -32.84
C ASN A 32 -20.52 -13.28 -32.48
N GLY A 33 -20.20 -12.03 -32.15
CA GLY A 33 -21.19 -10.95 -31.97
C GLY A 33 -21.28 -10.34 -30.55
N ALA A 34 -22.22 -9.41 -30.37
CA ALA A 34 -22.43 -8.75 -29.07
C ALA A 34 -23.35 -9.57 -28.16
N SER A 35 -23.13 -9.55 -26.85
CA SER A 35 -23.99 -10.26 -25.90
C SER A 35 -24.26 -9.42 -24.66
N LYS A 36 -25.47 -9.57 -24.13
CA LYS A 36 -25.92 -8.86 -22.94
C LYS A 36 -26.61 -9.83 -21.98
N ILE A 37 -26.24 -9.76 -20.71
CA ILE A 37 -26.86 -10.53 -19.63
C ILE A 37 -27.30 -9.53 -18.59
N ASP A 38 -28.61 -9.34 -18.46
CA ASP A 38 -29.22 -8.48 -17.46
C ASP A 38 -29.94 -9.34 -16.41
N VAL A 39 -29.44 -9.30 -15.18
CA VAL A 39 -30.03 -9.97 -14.02
C VAL A 39 -30.44 -8.89 -13.02
N SER A 40 -31.74 -8.83 -12.71
CA SER A 40 -32.32 -7.79 -11.85
C SER A 40 -33.36 -8.34 -10.88
N ASN A 41 -33.37 -7.94 -9.61
CA ASN A 41 -34.36 -8.44 -8.63
C ASN A 41 -34.39 -9.98 -8.57
N VAL A 42 -33.22 -10.62 -8.60
CA VAL A 42 -33.10 -12.08 -8.56
C VAL A 42 -32.54 -12.52 -7.23
N SER A 43 -33.11 -13.58 -6.68
CA SER A 43 -32.52 -14.32 -5.56
C SER A 43 -32.10 -15.70 -6.05
N VAL A 44 -30.80 -16.01 -5.96
CA VAL A 44 -30.26 -17.34 -6.28
C VAL A 44 -29.74 -17.96 -4.99
N VAL A 45 -30.22 -19.16 -4.70
CA VAL A 45 -29.87 -19.90 -3.48
C VAL A 45 -29.31 -21.26 -3.85
N GLN A 46 -28.11 -21.57 -3.36
CA GLN A 46 -27.50 -22.90 -3.45
C GLN A 46 -27.41 -23.43 -4.88
N THR A 47 -26.48 -22.89 -5.67
CA THR A 47 -26.09 -23.46 -6.96
C THR A 47 -24.59 -23.73 -6.95
N ASP A 48 -24.11 -24.73 -7.69
CA ASP A 48 -22.67 -24.99 -7.73
C ASP A 48 -21.95 -23.84 -8.44
N GLY A 49 -22.52 -23.28 -9.51
CA GLY A 49 -22.13 -21.98 -10.04
C GLY A 49 -23.34 -21.15 -10.46
N PHE A 50 -23.16 -19.87 -10.84
CA PHE A 50 -24.27 -19.10 -11.41
C PHE A 50 -24.08 -18.88 -12.91
N ILE A 51 -23.04 -18.15 -13.31
CA ILE A 51 -22.68 -17.93 -14.72
C ILE A 51 -21.37 -18.68 -14.97
N THR A 52 -21.49 -19.88 -15.54
CA THR A 52 -20.34 -20.75 -15.79
C THR A 52 -19.97 -20.74 -17.27
N ALA A 53 -18.80 -20.19 -17.57
CA ALA A 53 -18.14 -20.14 -18.88
C ALA A 53 -18.89 -19.32 -19.94
N ILE A 54 -18.37 -18.11 -20.21
CA ILE A 54 -18.69 -17.34 -21.42
C ILE A 54 -17.47 -17.35 -22.33
N ASN A 55 -17.46 -18.24 -23.33
CA ASN A 55 -16.51 -18.17 -24.44
C ASN A 55 -17.12 -17.23 -25.48
N PHE A 56 -16.50 -16.06 -25.68
CA PHE A 56 -17.03 -15.10 -26.64
C PHE A 56 -16.03 -14.46 -27.60
N ILE A 57 -16.53 -14.17 -28.80
CA ILE A 57 -15.89 -13.34 -29.81
C ILE A 57 -16.79 -12.12 -30.05
N GLY A 58 -16.42 -10.93 -29.57
CA GLY A 58 -17.22 -9.69 -29.68
C GLY A 58 -17.31 -8.89 -28.38
N ASN A 59 -18.41 -8.18 -28.13
CA ASN A 59 -18.63 -7.39 -26.90
C ASN A 59 -19.53 -8.15 -25.91
N LEU A 60 -19.27 -8.03 -24.61
CA LEU A 60 -20.10 -8.62 -23.57
C LEU A 60 -20.42 -7.59 -22.49
N GLU A 61 -21.69 -7.52 -22.10
CA GLU A 61 -22.16 -6.75 -20.96
C GLU A 61 -22.88 -7.67 -19.97
N LEU A 62 -22.35 -7.79 -18.76
CA LEU A 62 -22.94 -8.52 -17.64
C LEU A 62 -23.37 -7.52 -16.57
N ASN A 63 -24.68 -7.40 -16.35
CA ASN A 63 -25.28 -6.53 -15.36
C ASN A 63 -25.98 -7.37 -14.29
N LEU A 64 -25.56 -7.21 -13.05
CA LEU A 64 -26.18 -7.80 -11.86
C LEU A 64 -26.65 -6.67 -10.97
N LYS A 65 -27.97 -6.56 -10.81
CA LYS A 65 -28.61 -5.43 -10.14
C LYS A 65 -29.65 -5.89 -9.13
N ASP A 66 -29.70 -5.22 -7.98
CA ASP A 66 -30.74 -5.43 -6.96
C ASP A 66 -30.95 -6.92 -6.64
N SER A 67 -29.86 -7.70 -6.58
CA SER A 67 -29.92 -9.17 -6.56
C SER A 67 -29.07 -9.77 -5.43
N ILE A 68 -29.45 -10.96 -4.97
CA ILE A 68 -28.70 -11.74 -3.97
C ILE A 68 -28.38 -13.09 -4.59
N ILE A 69 -27.10 -13.42 -4.69
CA ILE A 69 -26.62 -14.62 -5.37
C ILE A 69 -25.68 -15.36 -4.43
N SER A 70 -26.08 -16.57 -4.04
CA SER A 70 -25.30 -17.47 -3.20
C SER A 70 -24.98 -18.75 -3.98
N THR A 71 -23.70 -19.00 -4.20
CA THR A 71 -23.20 -20.21 -4.87
C THR A 71 -22.29 -21.03 -3.96
N ASN A 72 -22.07 -22.30 -4.32
CA ASN A 72 -21.09 -23.14 -3.63
C ASN A 72 -19.68 -22.83 -4.14
N ASN A 73 -19.48 -22.77 -5.47
CA ASN A 73 -18.17 -22.63 -6.09
C ASN A 73 -17.95 -21.24 -6.70
N ILE A 74 -18.63 -20.90 -7.79
CA ILE A 74 -18.33 -19.63 -8.50
C ILE A 74 -19.56 -18.86 -8.95
N VAL A 75 -19.59 -17.54 -8.71
CA VAL A 75 -20.68 -16.70 -9.23
C VAL A 75 -20.53 -16.46 -10.73
N ALA A 76 -19.38 -15.99 -11.19
CA ALA A 76 -19.14 -15.74 -12.61
C ALA A 76 -17.75 -16.21 -13.05
N ASN A 77 -17.71 -17.11 -14.04
CA ASN A 77 -16.49 -17.53 -14.73
C ASN A 77 -16.54 -17.14 -16.20
N ILE A 78 -15.65 -16.23 -16.62
CA ILE A 78 -15.62 -15.66 -17.97
C ILE A 78 -14.26 -15.95 -18.61
N GLU A 79 -14.29 -16.52 -19.81
CA GLU A 79 -13.08 -16.87 -20.56
C GLU A 79 -13.06 -16.07 -21.89
N ILE A 80 -12.19 -15.08 -21.97
CA ILE A 80 -12.08 -14.15 -23.09
C ILE A 80 -11.29 -14.79 -24.22
N ASN A 81 -11.82 -14.79 -25.45
CA ASN A 81 -11.09 -15.27 -26.64
C ASN A 81 -10.68 -14.11 -27.57
N LYS A 82 -11.65 -13.40 -28.16
CA LYS A 82 -11.40 -12.21 -28.99
C LYS A 82 -12.46 -11.15 -28.74
N THR A 83 -12.13 -10.17 -27.91
CA THR A 83 -13.10 -9.19 -27.42
C THR A 83 -12.59 -7.77 -27.66
N GLU A 84 -13.47 -6.87 -28.06
CA GLU A 84 -13.15 -5.43 -28.08
C GLU A 84 -13.35 -4.84 -26.68
N THR A 85 -14.55 -5.03 -26.12
CA THR A 85 -14.90 -4.53 -24.77
C THR A 85 -15.73 -5.52 -23.95
N LEU A 86 -15.42 -5.61 -22.65
CA LEU A 86 -16.19 -6.35 -21.64
C LEU A 86 -16.64 -5.40 -20.53
N TYR A 87 -17.93 -5.43 -20.19
CA TYR A 87 -18.50 -4.73 -19.05
C TYR A 87 -19.05 -5.72 -18.03
N ILE A 88 -18.66 -5.57 -16.77
CA ILE A 88 -19.19 -6.32 -15.64
C ILE A 88 -19.63 -5.29 -14.60
N ASN A 89 -20.93 -5.19 -14.36
CA ASN A 89 -21.51 -4.21 -13.46
C ASN A 89 -22.29 -4.90 -12.35
N PHE A 90 -21.99 -4.53 -11.10
CA PHE A 90 -22.71 -4.91 -9.91
C PHE A 90 -23.31 -3.65 -9.27
N GLU A 91 -24.64 -3.60 -9.11
CA GLU A 91 -25.33 -2.49 -8.45
C GLU A 91 -26.29 -3.03 -7.39
N ASN A 92 -26.18 -2.55 -6.15
CA ASN A 92 -27.04 -2.97 -5.03
C ASN A 92 -27.16 -4.51 -4.91
N THR A 93 -26.04 -5.22 -5.10
CA THR A 93 -26.03 -6.68 -5.21
C THR A 93 -25.24 -7.30 -4.07
N ALA A 94 -25.68 -8.47 -3.58
CA ALA A 94 -24.94 -9.27 -2.61
C ALA A 94 -24.52 -10.59 -3.24
N LEU A 95 -23.22 -10.85 -3.30
CA LEU A 95 -22.63 -12.06 -3.85
C LEU A 95 -21.91 -12.86 -2.76
N TYR A 96 -22.24 -14.14 -2.67
CA TYR A 96 -21.64 -15.07 -1.72
C TYR A 96 -21.19 -16.35 -2.42
N SER A 97 -19.98 -16.82 -2.09
CA SER A 97 -19.53 -18.18 -2.43
C SER A 97 -18.96 -18.88 -1.21
N SER A 98 -19.40 -20.12 -0.95
CA SER A 98 -18.90 -20.88 0.21
C SER A 98 -17.50 -21.45 -0.01
N THR A 99 -17.16 -21.91 -1.22
CA THR A 99 -15.90 -22.64 -1.46
C THR A 99 -15.07 -22.11 -2.63
N GLY A 100 -15.50 -21.03 -3.29
CA GLY A 100 -14.76 -20.53 -4.44
C GLY A 100 -14.88 -19.02 -4.67
N LYS A 101 -14.55 -18.60 -5.88
CA LYS A 101 -14.40 -17.20 -6.27
C LYS A 101 -15.75 -16.57 -6.57
N LEU A 102 -15.88 -15.25 -6.50
CA LEU A 102 -17.06 -14.58 -7.02
C LEU A 102 -16.90 -14.28 -8.51
N LEU A 103 -15.74 -13.78 -8.91
CA LEU A 103 -15.42 -13.52 -10.32
C LEU A 103 -14.09 -14.16 -10.67
N SER A 104 -14.09 -14.94 -11.75
CA SER A 104 -12.89 -15.42 -12.43
C SER A 104 -12.93 -14.91 -13.87
N LEU A 105 -11.86 -14.24 -14.28
CA LEU A 105 -11.67 -13.73 -15.63
C LEU A 105 -10.32 -14.18 -16.18
N SER A 106 -10.32 -14.87 -17.31
CA SER A 106 -9.11 -15.42 -17.94
C SER A 106 -9.12 -15.26 -19.47
N GLU A 107 -7.93 -15.27 -20.09
CA GLU A 107 -7.77 -15.24 -21.55
C GLU A 107 -7.49 -16.64 -22.13
N MET A 108 -8.28 -17.08 -23.12
CA MET A 108 -8.02 -18.24 -23.97
C MET A 108 -7.04 -17.88 -25.09
N VAL A 109 -5.75 -18.08 -24.82
CA VAL A 109 -4.60 -18.04 -25.75
C VAL A 109 -4.89 -17.55 -27.19
N SER A 110 -4.78 -16.24 -27.44
CA SER A 110 -4.34 -15.69 -28.74
C SER A 110 -3.79 -14.27 -28.58
N LYS A 111 -2.65 -13.98 -29.20
CA LYS A 111 -1.78 -12.82 -28.94
C LYS A 111 -2.15 -11.53 -29.68
N THR A 112 -3.37 -11.35 -30.18
CA THR A 112 -3.56 -10.36 -31.26
C THR A 112 -4.56 -9.23 -31.03
N ASN A 113 -5.39 -9.22 -30.00
CA ASN A 113 -6.30 -8.10 -29.76
C ASN A 113 -6.29 -7.66 -28.29
N VAL A 114 -6.08 -6.37 -28.05
CA VAL A 114 -6.16 -5.74 -26.73
C VAL A 114 -7.63 -5.50 -26.39
N THR A 115 -8.12 -6.08 -25.29
CA THR A 115 -9.48 -5.89 -24.79
C THR A 115 -9.48 -4.84 -23.68
N THR A 116 -10.46 -3.92 -23.68
CA THR A 116 -10.72 -3.10 -22.48
C THR A 116 -11.80 -3.77 -21.64
N ILE A 117 -11.54 -3.97 -20.36
CA ILE A 117 -12.43 -4.63 -19.42
C ILE A 117 -12.82 -3.61 -18.34
N TYR A 118 -14.12 -3.42 -18.18
CA TYR A 118 -14.71 -2.57 -17.17
C TYR A 118 -15.32 -3.44 -16.07
N ILE A 119 -14.88 -3.24 -14.83
CA ILE A 119 -15.44 -3.92 -13.65
C ILE A 119 -15.93 -2.87 -12.68
N ASN A 120 -17.25 -2.73 -12.57
CA ASN A 120 -17.87 -1.71 -11.74
C ASN A 120 -18.69 -2.36 -10.63
N ALA A 121 -18.54 -1.83 -9.42
CA ALA A 121 -19.36 -2.23 -8.28
C ALA A 121 -19.84 -0.98 -7.55
N LYS A 122 -21.13 -0.95 -7.21
CA LYS A 122 -21.72 0.12 -6.43
C LYS A 122 -22.69 -0.44 -5.39
N ASN A 123 -22.59 0.04 -4.16
CA ASN A 123 -23.50 -0.32 -3.06
C ASN A 123 -23.66 -1.85 -2.91
N SER A 124 -22.59 -2.61 -3.14
CA SER A 124 -22.65 -4.06 -3.24
C SER A 124 -21.83 -4.73 -2.14
N MET A 125 -22.18 -5.98 -1.82
CA MET A 125 -21.49 -6.79 -0.84
C MET A 125 -20.95 -8.05 -1.51
N PHE A 126 -19.70 -8.38 -1.21
CA PHE A 126 -19.00 -9.49 -1.81
C PHE A 126 -18.32 -10.30 -0.72
N THR A 127 -18.65 -11.58 -0.63
CA THR A 127 -18.11 -12.45 0.41
C THR A 127 -17.72 -13.82 -0.15
N THR A 128 -16.55 -14.30 0.22
CA THR A 128 -16.14 -15.70 0.01
C THR A 128 -15.49 -16.24 1.29
N SER A 129 -15.42 -17.57 1.43
CA SER A 129 -14.84 -18.20 2.61
C SER A 129 -13.51 -18.95 2.37
N SER A 130 -13.07 -19.14 1.12
CA SER A 130 -11.92 -20.03 0.86
C SER A 130 -11.05 -19.70 -0.36
N GLU A 131 -11.44 -18.75 -1.20
CA GLU A 131 -10.68 -18.41 -2.41
C GLU A 131 -10.53 -16.89 -2.59
N ASN A 132 -9.79 -16.50 -3.63
CA ASN A 132 -9.76 -15.10 -4.04
C ASN A 132 -11.17 -14.63 -4.39
N LEU A 133 -11.53 -13.43 -3.98
CA LEU A 133 -12.88 -12.92 -4.22
C LEU A 133 -13.06 -12.58 -5.69
N PHE A 134 -12.19 -11.72 -6.24
CA PHE A 134 -12.04 -11.52 -7.69
C PHE A 134 -10.65 -11.96 -8.15
N GLU A 135 -10.60 -12.80 -9.17
CA GLU A 135 -9.36 -13.23 -9.82
C GLU A 135 -9.41 -12.89 -11.31
N ILE A 136 -8.52 -12.00 -11.72
CA ILE A 136 -8.44 -11.47 -13.08
C ILE A 136 -7.05 -11.76 -13.62
N ASN A 137 -6.97 -12.56 -14.67
CA ASN A 137 -5.71 -12.95 -15.31
C ASN A 137 -5.83 -12.76 -16.84
N THR A 138 -5.66 -11.51 -17.26
CA THR A 138 -5.91 -11.04 -18.63
C THR A 138 -4.73 -10.23 -19.13
N CYS A 139 -3.62 -10.90 -19.41
CA CYS A 139 -2.33 -10.28 -19.75
C CYS A 139 -2.31 -9.46 -21.04
N SER A 140 -3.34 -9.56 -21.87
CA SER A 140 -3.48 -8.79 -23.11
C SER A 140 -4.46 -7.63 -22.97
N SER A 141 -5.05 -7.43 -21.78
CA SER A 141 -6.20 -6.54 -21.58
C SER A 141 -5.89 -5.34 -20.69
N HIS A 142 -6.59 -4.24 -20.92
CA HIS A 142 -6.60 -3.06 -20.06
C HIS A 142 -7.79 -3.12 -19.10
N ILE A 143 -7.54 -3.08 -17.80
CA ILE A 143 -8.59 -3.05 -16.77
C ILE A 143 -8.88 -1.61 -16.37
N GLN A 144 -10.17 -1.25 -16.39
CA GLN A 144 -10.71 -0.06 -15.74
C GLN A 144 -11.74 -0.50 -14.72
N SER A 145 -11.51 -0.18 -13.45
CA SER A 145 -12.38 -0.61 -12.36
C SER A 145 -12.87 0.57 -11.57
N ARG A 146 -14.17 0.62 -11.29
CA ARG A 146 -14.77 1.63 -10.40
C ARG A 146 -15.59 0.95 -9.31
N LEU A 147 -15.07 1.02 -8.09
CA LEU A 147 -15.68 0.40 -6.90
C LEU A 147 -16.15 1.50 -5.96
N MET A 148 -17.44 1.51 -5.62
CA MET A 148 -18.05 2.57 -4.83
C MET A 148 -18.92 2.00 -3.72
N SER A 149 -18.75 2.49 -2.49
CA SER A 149 -19.68 2.20 -1.38
C SER A 149 -19.95 0.70 -1.19
N SER A 150 -18.95 -0.14 -1.44
CA SER A 150 -19.09 -1.60 -1.46
C SER A 150 -18.22 -2.25 -0.38
N THR A 151 -18.63 -3.43 0.07
CA THR A 151 -17.90 -4.21 1.07
C THR A 151 -17.38 -5.51 0.46
N PHE A 152 -16.12 -5.82 0.72
CA PHE A 152 -15.43 -7.01 0.24
C PHE A 152 -14.81 -7.75 1.43
N SER A 153 -15.21 -8.99 1.66
CA SER A 153 -14.84 -9.76 2.85
C SER A 153 -14.44 -11.19 2.50
N VAL A 154 -13.44 -11.73 3.20
CA VAL A 154 -13.02 -13.14 3.08
C VAL A 154 -13.11 -13.81 4.46
N GLU A 155 -14.17 -14.57 4.75
CA GLU A 155 -14.55 -14.91 6.14
C GLU A 155 -13.53 -15.75 6.92
N ASN A 156 -12.77 -16.65 6.27
CA ASN A 156 -11.80 -17.51 6.95
C ASN A 156 -10.34 -17.03 6.79
N GLY A 157 -10.12 -15.83 6.26
CA GLY A 157 -8.78 -15.33 5.94
C GLY A 157 -8.03 -16.16 4.88
N GLY A 158 -6.79 -15.79 4.59
CA GLY A 158 -5.88 -16.63 3.79
C GLY A 158 -5.89 -16.42 2.27
N LYS A 159 -6.71 -15.50 1.73
CA LYS A 159 -6.80 -15.23 0.28
C LYS A 159 -6.86 -13.73 -0.05
N THR A 160 -6.85 -13.41 -1.33
CA THR A 160 -6.84 -12.02 -1.83
C THR A 160 -8.25 -11.56 -2.19
N ILE A 161 -8.63 -10.33 -1.82
CA ILE A 161 -9.91 -9.77 -2.26
C ILE A 161 -9.87 -9.48 -3.77
N PHE A 162 -8.86 -8.75 -4.22
CA PHE A 162 -8.72 -8.41 -5.64
C PHE A 162 -7.34 -8.86 -6.14
N ASN A 163 -7.28 -9.97 -6.86
CA ASN A 163 -6.07 -10.48 -7.47
C ASN A 163 -6.11 -10.22 -8.98
N CYS A 164 -5.39 -9.20 -9.43
CA CYS A 164 -5.47 -8.73 -10.81
C CYS A 164 -4.10 -8.70 -11.49
N LYS A 165 -4.03 -9.43 -12.62
CA LYS A 165 -2.88 -9.47 -13.52
C LYS A 165 -3.33 -9.08 -14.92
N ALA A 166 -2.83 -7.96 -15.42
CA ALA A 166 -3.25 -7.42 -16.72
C ALA A 166 -2.14 -6.63 -17.43
N MET A 167 -2.43 -6.14 -18.64
CA MET A 167 -1.54 -5.25 -19.38
C MET A 167 -1.46 -3.87 -18.71
N SER A 168 -2.60 -3.33 -18.30
CA SER A 168 -2.69 -2.13 -17.46
C SER A 168 -3.87 -2.26 -16.52
N VAL A 169 -3.81 -1.57 -15.38
CA VAL A 169 -4.91 -1.53 -14.41
C VAL A 169 -5.11 -0.12 -13.93
N ASN A 170 -6.30 0.43 -14.11
CA ASN A 170 -6.73 1.67 -13.47
C ASN A 170 -7.90 1.34 -12.54
N LEU A 171 -7.68 1.50 -11.24
CA LEU A 171 -8.69 1.19 -10.22
C LEU A 171 -9.03 2.44 -9.41
N GLU A 172 -10.28 2.88 -9.51
CA GLU A 172 -10.89 3.91 -8.67
C GLU A 172 -11.72 3.23 -7.58
N GLY A 173 -11.42 3.53 -6.33
CA GLY A 173 -12.13 3.02 -5.16
C GLY A 173 -12.55 4.16 -4.25
N ILE A 174 -13.84 4.29 -3.98
CA ILE A 174 -14.36 5.29 -3.04
C ILE A 174 -15.34 4.70 -2.04
N LEU A 175 -15.15 5.00 -0.75
CA LEU A 175 -16.05 4.58 0.33
C LEU A 175 -16.22 3.05 0.43
N ASN A 176 -15.21 2.27 0.02
CA ASN A 176 -15.27 0.82 0.13
C ASN A 176 -14.66 0.32 1.44
N THR A 177 -15.10 -0.85 1.88
CA THR A 177 -14.48 -1.60 2.98
C THR A 177 -13.91 -2.91 2.44
N TYR A 178 -12.63 -3.16 2.74
CA TYR A 178 -11.90 -4.37 2.42
C TYR A 178 -11.48 -5.02 3.74
N GLU A 179 -11.93 -6.25 4.01
CA GLU A 179 -11.76 -6.82 5.34
C GLU A 179 -11.50 -8.33 5.38
N ASN A 180 -10.87 -8.75 6.48
CA ASN A 180 -10.70 -10.13 6.90
C ASN A 180 -9.92 -11.03 5.92
N SER A 181 -9.14 -10.46 5.01
CA SER A 181 -8.39 -11.22 4.01
C SER A 181 -6.91 -11.37 4.36
N ASP A 182 -6.19 -12.22 3.64
CA ASP A 182 -4.73 -12.23 3.74
C ASP A 182 -4.14 -11.01 3.00
N THR A 183 -4.63 -10.77 1.79
CA THR A 183 -4.25 -9.61 0.99
C THR A 183 -5.51 -8.85 0.54
N GLY A 184 -5.50 -7.53 0.62
CA GLY A 184 -6.61 -6.72 0.13
C GLY A 184 -6.59 -6.66 -1.39
N LEU A 185 -5.79 -5.74 -1.92
CA LEU A 185 -5.61 -5.53 -3.36
C LEU A 185 -4.21 -6.00 -3.76
N PHE A 186 -4.14 -7.00 -4.63
CA PHE A 186 -2.92 -7.39 -5.34
C PHE A 186 -3.08 -7.05 -6.82
N VAL A 187 -2.27 -6.10 -7.30
CA VAL A 187 -2.30 -5.66 -8.70
C VAL A 187 -0.92 -5.79 -9.31
N SER A 188 -0.78 -6.57 -10.37
CA SER A 188 0.49 -6.70 -11.07
C SER A 188 0.34 -6.60 -12.58
N PHE A 189 1.37 -6.08 -13.25
CA PHE A 189 1.48 -6.25 -14.70
C PHE A 189 1.88 -7.69 -15.04
N CYS A 190 1.57 -8.13 -16.26
CA CYS A 190 2.10 -9.40 -16.76
C CYS A 190 3.50 -9.22 -17.36
N ASP A 191 4.47 -9.99 -16.87
CA ASP A 191 5.91 -10.00 -17.23
C ASP A 191 6.24 -10.36 -18.70
N LYS A 192 5.25 -10.39 -19.61
CA LYS A 192 5.35 -11.03 -20.93
C LYS A 192 5.57 -10.10 -22.12
N GLN A 193 5.60 -8.77 -21.97
CA GLN A 193 5.68 -7.85 -23.13
C GLN A 193 6.74 -6.75 -23.01
N LYS A 194 7.53 -6.57 -24.08
CA LYS A 194 8.74 -5.73 -24.15
C LYS A 194 8.52 -4.25 -24.52
N ASN A 195 7.29 -3.84 -24.86
CA ASN A 195 7.02 -2.48 -25.39
C ASN A 195 6.45 -1.53 -24.33
N LYS A 196 7.36 -0.86 -23.62
CA LYS A 196 7.19 -0.13 -22.35
C LYS A 196 6.23 1.08 -22.30
N GLN A 197 5.48 1.41 -23.36
CA GLN A 197 4.74 2.70 -23.40
C GLN A 197 3.29 2.65 -22.90
N ASP A 198 2.64 1.48 -22.87
CA ASP A 198 1.21 1.35 -22.50
C ASP A 198 0.96 0.61 -21.17
N PHE A 199 2.02 0.17 -20.48
CA PHE A 199 1.90 -0.63 -19.25
C PHE A 199 1.91 0.25 -18.02
N ASN A 200 0.78 0.35 -17.32
CA ASN A 200 0.67 1.23 -16.16
C ASN A 200 -0.34 0.71 -15.14
N ILE A 201 0.02 0.80 -13.87
CA ILE A 201 -0.88 0.64 -12.73
C ILE A 201 -1.22 2.03 -12.20
N GLY A 202 -2.50 2.39 -12.26
CA GLY A 202 -3.08 3.58 -11.64
C GLY A 202 -4.06 3.18 -10.55
N LEU A 203 -3.91 3.75 -9.35
CA LEU A 203 -4.77 3.50 -8.20
C LEU A 203 -5.23 4.83 -7.64
N ASN A 204 -6.54 5.07 -7.62
CA ASN A 204 -7.14 6.21 -6.96
C ASN A 204 -8.09 5.71 -5.88
N LEU A 205 -7.59 5.65 -4.65
CA LEU A 205 -8.32 5.12 -3.50
C LEU A 205 -8.58 6.26 -2.53
N THR A 206 -9.86 6.66 -2.41
CA THR A 206 -10.28 7.75 -1.53
C THR A 206 -11.34 7.29 -0.54
N ASN A 207 -11.21 7.62 0.74
CA ASN A 207 -12.20 7.28 1.78
C ASN A 207 -12.48 5.77 1.93
N ASN A 208 -11.51 4.89 1.66
CA ASN A 208 -11.69 3.45 1.85
C ASN A 208 -11.21 2.99 3.23
N LYS A 209 -11.72 1.86 3.70
CA LYS A 209 -11.25 1.18 4.90
C LYS A 209 -10.64 -0.17 4.54
N PHE A 210 -9.43 -0.43 5.04
CA PHE A 210 -8.76 -1.72 5.01
C PHE A 210 -8.59 -2.20 6.44
N GLU A 211 -9.22 -3.32 6.80
CA GLU A 211 -9.26 -3.80 8.17
C GLU A 211 -8.99 -5.30 8.28
N ASN A 212 -8.22 -5.69 9.29
CA ASN A 212 -7.90 -7.10 9.56
C ASN A 212 -7.27 -7.81 8.35
N ILE A 213 -6.44 -7.12 7.58
CA ILE A 213 -5.71 -7.70 6.46
C ILE A 213 -4.39 -8.31 6.98
N ALA A 214 -4.25 -9.63 6.92
CA ALA A 214 -3.17 -10.33 7.63
C ALA A 214 -1.77 -10.03 7.08
N SER A 215 -1.62 -10.00 5.75
CA SER A 215 -0.33 -9.80 5.06
C SER A 215 -0.19 -8.38 4.54
N THR A 216 -0.91 -8.00 3.47
CA THR A 216 -0.77 -6.68 2.85
C THR A 216 -2.10 -6.12 2.35
N ALA A 217 -2.48 -4.91 2.77
CA ALA A 217 -3.72 -4.28 2.31
C ALA A 217 -3.68 -3.87 0.83
N ILE A 218 -2.59 -3.25 0.37
CA ILE A 218 -2.38 -2.87 -1.02
C ILE A 218 -0.97 -3.29 -1.45
N GLU A 219 -0.88 -4.20 -2.41
CA GLU A 219 0.37 -4.63 -3.01
C GLU A 219 0.34 -4.44 -4.52
N THR A 220 1.35 -3.74 -5.05
CA THR A 220 1.52 -3.57 -6.49
C THR A 220 2.88 -4.02 -6.95
N HIS A 221 2.94 -4.71 -8.08
CA HIS A 221 4.20 -5.09 -8.73
C HIS A 221 4.14 -4.58 -10.15
N GLY A 222 4.90 -3.53 -10.48
CA GLY A 222 4.96 -3.01 -11.85
C GLY A 222 5.34 -1.56 -12.06
N GLN A 223 5.16 -1.15 -13.31
CA GLN A 223 5.23 0.26 -13.68
C GLN A 223 3.98 0.97 -13.16
N LEU A 224 4.18 1.93 -12.26
CA LEU A 224 3.12 2.76 -11.73
C LEU A 224 2.95 4.00 -12.62
N LYS A 225 1.75 4.58 -12.65
CA LYS A 225 1.47 5.83 -13.36
C LYS A 225 1.11 6.96 -12.40
N ASP A 226 -0.14 6.96 -11.96
CA ASP A 226 -0.70 7.93 -11.03
C ASP A 226 -1.31 7.13 -9.87
N ILE A 227 -0.74 7.29 -8.67
CA ILE A 227 -1.22 6.66 -7.45
C ILE A 227 -1.66 7.76 -6.48
N VAL A 228 -2.92 7.73 -6.09
CA VAL A 228 -3.52 8.65 -5.13
C VAL A 228 -4.20 7.81 -4.05
N LEU A 229 -3.66 7.85 -2.84
CA LEU A 229 -4.22 7.21 -1.66
C LEU A 229 -4.58 8.32 -0.68
N GLN A 230 -5.87 8.67 -0.61
CA GLN A 230 -6.34 9.81 0.17
C GLN A 230 -7.44 9.43 1.18
N ASN A 231 -7.38 9.94 2.41
CA ASN A 231 -8.46 9.76 3.39
C ASN A 231 -8.82 8.30 3.68
N ASN A 232 -7.90 7.35 3.49
CA ASN A 232 -8.16 5.94 3.76
C ASN A 232 -7.79 5.59 5.21
N TYR A 233 -8.45 4.55 5.73
CA TYR A 233 -8.21 4.00 7.05
C TYR A 233 -7.61 2.60 6.92
N PHE A 234 -6.43 2.41 7.47
CA PHE A 234 -5.75 1.12 7.55
C PHE A 234 -5.65 0.70 9.02
N VAL A 235 -6.43 -0.30 9.41
CA VAL A 235 -6.60 -0.68 10.82
C VAL A 235 -6.36 -2.17 11.01
N ASN A 236 -5.57 -2.54 12.03
CA ASN A 236 -5.30 -3.94 12.39
C ASN A 236 -4.75 -4.79 11.23
N ASN A 237 -3.96 -4.19 10.34
CA ASN A 237 -3.36 -4.91 9.22
C ASN A 237 -1.93 -5.34 9.53
N GLY A 238 -1.41 -6.24 8.70
CA GLY A 238 0.01 -6.42 8.47
C GLY A 238 0.62 -5.17 7.80
N ALA A 239 1.26 -5.36 6.65
CA ALA A 239 1.65 -4.24 5.80
C ALA A 239 0.38 -3.55 5.24
N CYS A 240 0.40 -2.23 5.14
CA CYS A 240 -0.73 -1.49 4.58
C CYS A 240 -0.51 -1.21 3.10
N ILE A 241 0.68 -0.72 2.74
CA ILE A 241 1.01 -0.32 1.38
C ILE A 241 2.37 -0.89 1.04
N LYS A 242 2.44 -1.70 -0.01
CA LYS A 242 3.68 -2.22 -0.58
C LYS A 242 3.70 -1.97 -2.07
N LEU A 243 4.41 -0.92 -2.48
CA LEU A 243 4.55 -0.57 -3.89
C LEU A 243 5.93 -1.01 -4.39
N ALA A 244 5.97 -2.08 -5.18
CA ALA A 244 7.16 -2.49 -5.93
C ALA A 244 7.11 -1.85 -7.33
N ILE A 245 7.77 -0.70 -7.42
CA ILE A 245 7.97 0.03 -8.67
C ILE A 245 9.05 -0.72 -9.46
N THR A 246 8.89 -0.96 -10.75
CA THR A 246 9.87 -1.74 -11.53
C THR A 246 10.55 -0.96 -12.67
N GLU A 247 10.07 0.24 -13.00
CA GLU A 247 10.57 1.05 -14.12
C GLU A 247 10.70 2.53 -13.73
N PHE A 248 11.51 3.26 -14.51
CA PHE A 248 12.11 4.55 -14.13
C PHE A 248 11.17 5.76 -14.19
N ASP A 249 9.98 5.64 -14.80
CA ASP A 249 9.05 6.75 -15.03
C ASP A 249 7.64 6.42 -14.52
N PHE A 250 7.29 6.94 -13.34
CA PHE A 250 5.88 7.13 -12.95
C PHE A 250 5.59 8.64 -12.83
N LYS A 251 4.34 9.03 -12.98
CA LYS A 251 3.98 10.45 -13.06
C LYS A 251 3.87 11.10 -11.69
N SER A 252 3.13 10.48 -10.77
CA SER A 252 3.00 10.99 -9.39
C SER A 252 2.54 9.91 -8.41
N LEU A 253 3.02 10.00 -7.16
CA LEU A 253 2.55 9.18 -6.03
C LEU A 253 2.22 10.10 -4.87
N SER A 254 0.96 10.11 -4.46
CA SER A 254 0.47 10.87 -3.30
C SER A 254 -0.19 9.94 -2.29
N ILE A 255 0.30 9.97 -1.05
CA ILE A 255 -0.29 9.29 0.10
C ILE A 255 -0.62 10.37 1.11
N SER A 256 -1.88 10.78 1.22
CA SER A 256 -2.24 11.90 2.07
C SER A 256 -3.52 11.70 2.89
N GLN A 257 -3.56 12.32 4.06
CA GLN A 257 -4.76 12.32 4.92
C GLN A 257 -5.23 10.91 5.33
N ASN A 258 -4.36 9.90 5.25
CA ASN A 258 -4.70 8.54 5.67
C ASN A 258 -4.43 8.34 7.16
N VAL A 259 -5.15 7.40 7.75
CA VAL A 259 -4.95 6.95 9.13
C VAL A 259 -4.45 5.50 9.11
N PHE A 260 -3.29 5.26 9.70
CA PHE A 260 -2.71 3.95 9.91
C PHE A 260 -2.70 3.67 11.41
N SER A 261 -3.58 2.79 11.88
CA SER A 261 -3.76 2.50 13.31
C SER A 261 -3.63 1.02 13.62
N ASN A 262 -2.85 0.67 14.65
CA ASN A 262 -2.70 -0.71 15.15
C ASN A 262 -2.19 -1.71 14.10
N ASN A 263 -1.39 -1.27 13.12
CA ASN A 263 -0.82 -2.17 12.11
C ASN A 263 0.53 -2.71 12.58
N THR A 264 0.89 -3.93 12.14
CA THR A 264 2.14 -4.60 12.54
C THR A 264 2.88 -5.12 11.31
N ALA A 265 3.98 -4.48 10.93
CA ALA A 265 4.84 -4.94 9.84
C ALA A 265 6.23 -4.31 9.88
N ASP A 266 7.20 -4.96 9.22
CA ASP A 266 8.51 -4.39 8.92
C ASP A 266 8.44 -3.54 7.63
N GLY A 267 7.65 -2.48 7.71
CA GLY A 267 7.30 -1.58 6.60
C GLY A 267 5.79 -1.55 6.40
N ILE A 268 5.10 -0.79 7.24
CA ILE A 268 3.65 -0.56 7.12
C ILE A 268 3.33 0.17 5.82
N VAL A 269 4.13 1.18 5.50
CA VAL A 269 4.23 1.73 4.15
C VAL A 269 5.63 1.46 3.63
N LYS A 270 5.71 0.61 2.62
CA LYS A 270 6.94 0.17 1.97
C LYS A 270 6.95 0.54 0.51
N LEU A 271 7.89 1.39 0.10
CA LEU A 271 8.10 1.74 -1.30
C LEU A 271 9.44 1.17 -1.73
N LEU A 272 9.38 0.17 -2.61
CA LEU A 272 10.52 -0.45 -3.25
C LEU A 272 10.64 0.19 -4.63
N GLN A 273 11.66 1.03 -4.83
CA GLN A 273 11.84 1.78 -6.05
C GLN A 273 13.24 1.57 -6.64
N PRO A 274 13.36 1.12 -7.90
CA PRO A 274 14.59 1.13 -8.67
C PRO A 274 14.71 2.49 -9.38
N ARG A 275 15.58 3.37 -8.85
CA ARG A 275 15.99 4.68 -9.41
C ARG A 275 14.86 5.70 -9.67
N SER A 276 15.21 6.98 -9.58
CA SER A 276 14.32 8.11 -9.83
C SER A 276 14.35 8.61 -11.28
N GLY A 277 13.16 8.82 -11.84
CA GLY A 277 12.87 9.92 -12.76
C GLY A 277 12.39 11.15 -11.99
N ASN A 278 11.96 12.20 -12.69
CA ASN A 278 11.47 13.49 -12.13
C ASN A 278 10.13 13.39 -11.35
N SER A 279 9.80 12.22 -10.82
CA SER A 279 8.50 11.91 -10.22
C SER A 279 8.39 12.52 -8.82
N THR A 280 7.29 13.20 -8.55
CA THR A 280 6.98 13.71 -7.21
C THR A 280 6.35 12.59 -6.38
N ILE A 281 7.06 12.13 -5.34
CA ILE A 281 6.48 11.31 -4.27
C ILE A 281 6.22 12.20 -3.07
N THR A 282 4.97 12.24 -2.62
CA THR A 282 4.59 13.03 -1.46
C THR A 282 3.79 12.19 -0.47
N MET A 283 4.20 12.24 0.78
CA MET A 283 3.44 11.71 1.91
C MET A 283 3.16 12.81 2.90
N ALA A 284 1.90 13.23 2.98
CA ALA A 284 1.55 14.37 3.82
C ALA A 284 0.23 14.23 4.56
N GLN A 285 0.16 14.84 5.75
CA GLN A 285 -1.09 14.90 6.51
C GLN A 285 -1.62 13.53 6.95
N ASN A 286 -0.77 12.50 7.00
CA ASN A 286 -1.16 11.18 7.48
C ASN A 286 -0.99 11.07 9.00
N VAL A 287 -1.79 10.20 9.61
CA VAL A 287 -1.70 9.84 11.03
C VAL A 287 -1.24 8.40 11.15
N PHE A 288 -0.16 8.16 11.88
CA PHE A 288 0.36 6.84 12.21
C PHE A 288 0.34 6.67 13.73
N GLU A 289 -0.54 5.82 14.24
CA GLU A 289 -0.70 5.61 15.68
C GLU A 289 -0.69 4.13 16.06
N ASN A 290 -0.09 3.82 17.21
CA ASN A 290 -0.08 2.46 17.80
C ASN A 290 0.43 1.36 16.86
N ASN A 291 1.23 1.73 15.87
CA ASN A 291 1.80 0.78 14.94
C ASN A 291 3.06 0.12 15.51
N LYS A 292 3.35 -1.11 15.05
CA LYS A 292 4.48 -1.94 15.50
C LYS A 292 5.36 -2.37 14.32
N GLY A 293 6.65 -2.55 14.58
CA GLY A 293 7.66 -2.83 13.55
C GLY A 293 8.26 -1.55 12.96
N ILE A 294 8.33 -1.45 11.63
CA ILE A 294 8.84 -0.26 10.93
C ILE A 294 7.66 0.44 10.25
N VAL A 295 7.41 1.70 10.58
CA VAL A 295 6.26 2.43 10.03
C VAL A 295 6.46 2.76 8.56
N LEU A 296 7.53 3.48 8.24
CA LEU A 296 7.87 3.87 6.87
C LEU A 296 9.20 3.24 6.46
N SER A 297 9.23 2.58 5.30
CA SER A 297 10.44 1.94 4.75
C SER A 297 10.60 2.27 3.26
N PHE A 298 11.67 2.98 2.91
CA PHE A 298 11.92 3.41 1.53
C PHE A 298 13.30 3.03 1.04
N THR A 299 13.44 2.72 -0.25
CA THR A 299 14.72 2.44 -0.91
C THR A 299 15.20 3.58 -1.82
N SER A 300 14.52 4.74 -1.76
CA SER A 300 14.74 5.88 -2.66
C SER A 300 14.68 7.19 -1.88
N PRO A 301 15.54 8.17 -2.21
CA PRO A 301 15.57 9.45 -1.50
C PRO A 301 14.60 10.49 -2.06
N TYR A 302 13.90 10.19 -3.16
CA TYR A 302 13.05 11.13 -3.89
C TYR A 302 11.62 11.14 -3.35
N ILE A 303 11.51 11.49 -2.08
CA ILE A 303 10.25 11.52 -1.35
C ILE A 303 10.23 12.69 -0.37
N ASP A 304 9.13 13.45 -0.40
CA ASP A 304 8.82 14.48 0.58
C ASP A 304 7.83 13.94 1.60
N ILE A 305 8.22 13.94 2.87
CA ILE A 305 7.43 13.46 4.00
C ILE A 305 7.20 14.64 4.93
N PHE A 306 6.00 15.20 4.98
CA PHE A 306 5.75 16.39 5.80
C PHE A 306 4.34 16.46 6.35
N GLN A 307 4.15 17.18 7.45
CA GLN A 307 2.83 17.35 8.08
C GLN A 307 2.18 16.02 8.49
N ASN A 308 2.95 14.96 8.74
CA ASN A 308 2.44 13.71 9.28
C ASN A 308 2.56 13.69 10.81
N PHE A 309 1.71 12.90 11.45
CA PHE A 309 1.74 12.67 12.90
C PHE A 309 2.12 11.22 13.20
N PHE A 310 3.22 11.01 13.91
CA PHE A 310 3.70 9.70 14.33
C PHE A 310 3.59 9.53 15.84
N GLU A 311 2.83 8.52 16.28
CA GLU A 311 2.67 8.14 17.69
C GLU A 311 2.71 6.62 17.83
N ASN A 312 3.88 6.04 17.56
CA ASN A 312 4.07 4.60 17.50
C ASN A 312 5.08 4.17 18.57
N LYS A 313 4.63 4.16 19.83
CA LYS A 313 5.49 3.87 20.99
C LYS A 313 6.27 2.56 20.81
N ASP A 314 5.60 1.55 20.26
CA ASP A 314 6.10 0.19 20.09
C ASP A 314 6.74 -0.07 18.71
N ALA A 315 6.81 0.92 17.82
CA ALA A 315 7.55 0.78 16.55
C ALA A 315 9.06 0.82 16.79
N ALA A 316 9.84 0.00 16.09
CA ALA A 316 11.29 0.11 16.12
C ALA A 316 11.74 1.48 15.55
N TYR A 317 11.19 1.85 14.38
CA TYR A 317 11.46 3.11 13.71
C TYR A 317 10.18 3.68 13.10
N ASN A 318 10.03 5.00 13.14
CA ASN A 318 9.00 5.71 12.39
C ASN A 318 9.40 5.87 10.92
N LEU A 319 10.69 6.03 10.64
CA LEU A 319 11.21 6.17 9.30
C LEU A 319 12.53 5.39 9.15
N LYS A 320 12.59 4.53 8.13
CA LYS A 320 13.79 3.85 7.68
C LYS A 320 14.01 4.13 6.21
N VAL A 321 15.18 4.68 5.87
CA VAL A 321 15.56 4.90 4.47
C VAL A 321 16.77 4.05 4.14
N GLU A 322 16.54 3.01 3.35
CA GLU A 322 17.53 2.03 2.93
C GLU A 322 18.24 2.47 1.64
N ARG A 323 19.45 1.96 1.43
CA ARG A 323 20.18 2.12 0.16
C ARG A 323 19.64 1.13 -0.87
N ASP A 324 19.28 1.60 -2.06
CA ASP A 324 19.33 0.77 -3.27
C ASP A 324 20.79 0.73 -3.76
N THR A 325 21.36 -0.48 -3.83
CA THR A 325 22.60 -1.04 -4.43
C THR A 325 23.74 -0.16 -5.02
N ARG A 326 23.67 1.16 -5.10
CA ARG A 326 24.66 2.06 -5.71
C ARG A 326 24.92 3.30 -4.86
N SER A 327 26.18 3.73 -4.83
CA SER A 327 26.71 4.81 -4.01
C SER A 327 26.19 6.19 -4.46
N TYR A 328 25.01 6.58 -3.99
CA TYR A 328 24.54 7.97 -4.04
C TYR A 328 24.97 8.69 -2.77
N THR A 329 26.21 9.19 -2.75
CA THR A 329 26.69 10.03 -1.64
C THR A 329 26.09 11.43 -1.77
N GLY A 330 25.40 11.93 -0.74
CA GLY A 330 25.00 13.33 -0.62
C GLY A 330 23.54 13.67 -0.92
N LEU A 331 22.68 12.70 -1.26
CA LEU A 331 21.23 12.94 -1.36
C LEU A 331 20.58 12.92 0.04
N VAL A 332 19.58 13.77 0.22
CA VAL A 332 18.89 13.98 1.49
C VAL A 332 17.39 13.78 1.30
N VAL A 333 16.78 13.01 2.20
CA VAL A 333 15.32 12.83 2.26
C VAL A 333 14.73 13.90 3.16
N ASN A 334 13.74 14.62 2.62
CA ASN A 334 13.01 15.61 3.39
C ASN A 334 11.92 14.92 4.23
N ALA A 335 12.07 14.99 5.55
CA ALA A 335 11.10 14.55 6.54
C ALA A 335 10.71 15.69 7.50
N SER A 336 10.75 16.94 7.04
CA SER A 336 10.45 18.11 7.86
C SER A 336 8.95 18.28 8.13
N GLN A 337 8.62 19.10 9.11
CA GLN A 337 7.27 19.48 9.54
C GLN A 337 6.40 18.28 9.94
N ASN A 338 6.99 17.20 10.44
CA ASN A 338 6.24 16.09 11.03
C ASN A 338 6.23 16.21 12.57
N TYR A 339 5.15 15.73 13.20
CA TYR A 339 5.12 15.47 14.64
C TYR A 339 5.62 14.05 14.88
N TRP A 340 6.64 13.87 15.71
CA TRP A 340 7.32 12.58 15.90
C TRP A 340 6.89 11.85 17.19
N GLY A 341 5.87 12.35 17.89
CA GLY A 341 5.39 11.83 19.17
C GLY A 341 6.18 12.34 20.38
N THR A 342 7.18 13.21 20.14
CA THR A 342 8.02 13.85 21.16
C THR A 342 8.64 15.13 20.61
N THR A 343 9.01 16.05 21.50
CA THR A 343 9.86 17.23 21.21
C THR A 343 11.32 17.02 21.59
N ASP A 344 11.65 15.92 22.26
CA ASP A 344 13.04 15.55 22.54
C ASP A 344 13.72 15.11 21.25
N VAL A 345 14.59 15.97 20.71
CA VAL A 345 15.29 15.78 19.44
C VAL A 345 16.11 14.48 19.43
N ASN A 346 16.74 14.11 20.55
CA ASN A 346 17.46 12.85 20.67
C ASN A 346 16.51 11.64 20.56
N GLY A 347 15.30 11.76 21.10
CA GLY A 347 14.22 10.79 20.93
C GLY A 347 13.72 10.67 19.49
N ILE A 348 13.68 11.79 18.74
CA ILE A 348 13.32 11.81 17.32
C ILE A 348 14.38 11.10 16.49
N GLU A 349 15.66 11.46 16.66
CA GLU A 349 16.79 10.84 15.95
C GLU A 349 16.80 9.33 16.13
N LYS A 350 16.50 8.84 17.36
CA LYS A 350 16.42 7.41 17.65
C LYS A 350 15.33 6.64 16.88
N ARG A 351 14.32 7.34 16.36
CA ARG A 351 13.19 6.75 15.61
C ARG A 351 13.36 6.90 14.09
N VAL A 352 14.47 7.51 13.64
CA VAL A 352 14.80 7.71 12.22
C VAL A 352 16.08 6.94 11.89
N TYR A 353 15.95 5.82 11.19
CA TYR A 353 17.08 4.99 10.78
C TYR A 353 17.60 5.43 9.42
N ASP A 354 18.70 6.18 9.44
CA ASP A 354 19.29 6.87 8.29
C ASP A 354 20.84 6.79 8.27
N ASN A 355 21.49 7.68 7.51
CA ASN A 355 22.94 7.80 7.41
C ASN A 355 23.71 7.86 8.76
N SER A 356 23.08 8.34 9.83
CA SER A 356 23.72 8.43 11.15
C SER A 356 23.94 7.07 11.81
N TYR A 357 23.11 6.08 11.47
CA TYR A 357 23.21 4.70 11.93
C TYR A 357 24.16 3.87 11.06
N ASP A 358 24.08 4.08 9.75
CA ASP A 358 24.90 3.40 8.77
C ASP A 358 25.22 4.42 7.68
N ASN A 359 26.51 4.77 7.57
CA ASN A 359 26.99 5.80 6.64
C ASN A 359 26.75 5.46 5.17
N THR A 360 26.27 4.24 4.87
CA THR A 360 25.87 3.83 3.54
C THR A 360 24.44 4.28 3.19
N LEU A 361 23.60 4.58 4.17
CA LEU A 361 22.20 4.96 3.99
C LEU A 361 22.04 6.42 3.59
N PHE A 362 20.85 6.77 3.10
CA PHE A 362 20.48 8.16 2.81
C PHE A 362 20.36 8.97 4.10
N LYS A 363 20.73 10.25 4.04
CA LYS A 363 20.54 11.17 5.17
C LYS A 363 19.08 11.63 5.20
N VAL A 364 18.48 11.71 6.38
CA VAL A 364 17.16 12.29 6.59
C VAL A 364 17.29 13.64 7.28
N THR A 365 16.53 14.64 6.81
CA THR A 365 16.35 15.90 7.53
C THR A 365 14.93 16.00 8.03
N PHE A 366 14.75 15.93 9.36
CA PHE A 366 13.43 16.03 9.99
C PHE A 366 13.10 17.42 10.54
N ARG A 367 14.03 18.38 10.40
CA ARG A 367 13.85 19.76 10.89
C ARG A 367 13.45 20.73 9.77
N PRO A 368 12.65 21.78 10.08
CA PRO A 368 11.95 21.98 11.35
C PRO A 368 10.92 20.85 11.58
N TYR A 369 10.48 20.61 12.81
CA TYR A 369 9.50 19.56 13.16
C TYR A 369 8.31 20.17 13.92
N LEU A 370 7.22 19.42 14.11
CA LEU A 370 6.07 19.91 14.87
C LEU A 370 6.22 19.60 16.36
N GLY A 371 5.88 20.54 17.23
CA GLY A 371 5.88 20.36 18.69
C GLY A 371 4.66 19.58 19.22
N SER A 372 3.58 19.58 18.44
CA SER A 372 2.32 18.91 18.74
C SER A 372 1.60 18.54 17.44
N LYS A 373 0.41 17.92 17.53
CA LYS A 373 -0.48 17.67 16.37
C LYS A 373 -1.16 18.95 15.85
N ASN A 374 -0.40 20.04 15.75
CA ASN A 374 -0.83 21.33 15.24
C ASN A 374 0.21 21.82 14.24
N TYR A 375 -0.20 22.03 12.98
CA TYR A 375 0.70 22.42 11.89
C TYR A 375 1.39 23.78 12.10
N SER A 376 0.89 24.63 13.00
CA SER A 376 1.50 25.91 13.33
C SER A 376 2.54 25.85 14.46
N ASP A 377 2.62 24.74 15.18
CA ASP A 377 3.57 24.55 16.28
C ASP A 377 4.91 24.05 15.72
N ILE A 378 5.64 24.94 15.04
CA ILE A 378 6.89 24.61 14.37
C ILE A 378 8.07 24.82 15.34
N GLN A 379 8.87 23.77 15.50
CA GLN A 379 10.09 23.71 16.30
C GLN A 379 11.30 23.55 15.38
N ASN A 380 12.45 24.13 15.76
CA ASN A 380 13.68 24.05 14.97
C ASN A 380 14.93 23.78 15.81
N GLU A 381 14.74 23.25 17.02
CA GLU A 381 15.81 23.04 17.99
C GLU A 381 16.80 21.94 17.56
N GLU A 382 18.07 22.14 17.88
CA GLU A 382 19.14 21.14 17.72
C GLU A 382 19.11 20.08 18.83
N ALA A 383 19.71 18.93 18.58
CA ALA A 383 19.91 17.92 19.62
C ALA A 383 20.86 18.47 20.68
N ALA A 384 20.41 18.47 21.94
CA ALA A 384 21.28 18.80 23.05
C ALA A 384 22.35 17.73 23.21
N PHE A 385 23.61 18.14 23.36
CA PHE A 385 24.75 17.24 23.55
C PHE A 385 24.61 16.38 24.82
N ILE A 386 23.97 16.95 25.84
CA ILE A 386 23.53 16.25 27.05
C ILE A 386 22.00 16.23 27.00
N SER A 387 21.42 15.04 26.92
CA SER A 387 19.97 14.85 26.88
C SER A 387 19.33 15.23 28.23
N SER A 388 18.01 15.37 28.23
CA SER A 388 17.23 15.55 29.48
C SER A 388 17.35 14.37 30.45
N SER A 389 17.72 13.18 29.97
CA SER A 389 18.00 12.00 30.82
C SER A 389 19.44 11.97 31.36
N GLY A 390 20.29 12.91 30.95
CA GLY A 390 21.71 12.94 31.31
C GLY A 390 22.62 12.09 30.41
N ASP A 391 22.06 11.45 29.37
CA ASP A 391 22.87 10.74 28.36
C ASP A 391 23.63 11.77 27.52
N ILE A 392 24.83 11.43 27.06
CA ILE A 392 25.63 12.30 26.20
C ILE A 392 25.80 11.70 24.81
N GLY A 393 25.95 12.54 23.79
CA GLY A 393 26.14 12.10 22.41
C GLY A 393 25.80 13.17 21.38
N GLY A 394 25.99 12.84 20.10
CA GLY A 394 25.70 13.72 18.99
C GLY A 394 26.82 14.73 18.70
N ILE A 395 26.49 15.79 17.96
CA ILE A 395 27.48 16.77 17.50
C ILE A 395 27.62 17.87 18.55
N LEU A 396 28.79 17.91 19.19
CA LEU A 396 29.20 19.00 20.06
C LEU A 396 29.60 20.20 19.19
N ARG A 397 28.82 21.27 19.27
CA ARG A 397 29.01 22.50 18.48
C ARG A 397 29.55 23.68 19.29
N GLU A 398 29.52 23.54 20.61
CA GLU A 398 29.93 24.55 21.57
C GLU A 398 30.86 23.93 22.61
N ASN A 399 31.57 24.75 23.38
CA ASN A 399 32.47 24.24 24.41
C ASN A 399 31.67 23.70 25.58
N ILE A 400 31.90 22.43 25.96
CA ILE A 400 31.24 21.80 27.09
C ILE A 400 32.29 21.19 28.03
N THR A 401 32.10 21.39 29.33
CA THR A 401 32.81 20.65 30.37
C THR A 401 31.88 19.60 30.98
N ILE A 402 32.26 18.33 30.85
CA ILE A 402 31.61 17.20 31.51
C ILE A 402 32.19 17.06 32.91
N THR A 403 31.33 17.18 33.92
CA THR A 403 31.75 17.28 35.31
C THR A 403 31.74 15.92 36.00
N LYS A 404 32.61 15.72 36.98
CA LYS A 404 32.68 14.48 37.77
C LYS A 404 31.38 14.21 38.52
N GLY A 405 30.63 15.26 38.87
CA GLY A 405 29.36 15.18 39.60
C GLY A 405 28.26 14.39 38.89
N GLY A 406 28.28 14.33 37.55
CA GLY A 406 27.33 13.54 36.77
C GLY A 406 27.85 12.16 36.32
N SER A 407 29.05 11.78 36.74
CA SER A 407 29.65 10.49 36.39
C SER A 407 28.94 9.32 37.09
N PRO A 408 28.73 8.16 36.42
CA PRO A 408 29.11 7.87 35.04
C PRO A 408 28.11 8.44 34.03
N TYR A 409 28.62 8.90 32.89
CA TYR A 409 27.78 9.32 31.75
C TYR A 409 27.62 8.18 30.76
N ILE A 410 26.40 7.97 30.29
CA ILE A 410 26.12 7.02 29.20
C ILE A 410 26.31 7.75 27.87
N VAL A 411 27.23 7.26 27.04
CA VAL A 411 27.42 7.76 25.67
C VAL A 411 26.44 7.01 24.76
N ALA A 412 25.30 7.64 24.49
CA ALA A 412 24.15 6.99 23.85
C ALA A 412 24.21 7.02 22.31
N SER A 413 25.03 7.88 21.73
CA SER A 413 25.30 8.00 20.29
C SER A 413 26.70 8.57 20.06
N ASN A 414 27.23 8.45 18.83
CA ASN A 414 28.57 8.93 18.50
C ASN A 414 28.75 10.40 18.91
N ILE A 415 29.82 10.68 19.63
CA ILE A 415 30.22 12.06 19.95
C ILE A 415 31.04 12.58 18.77
N VAL A 416 30.63 13.70 18.20
CA VAL A 416 31.41 14.42 17.19
C VAL A 416 31.73 15.81 17.72
N VAL A 417 32.99 16.04 18.09
CA VAL A 417 33.46 17.36 18.48
C VAL A 417 33.79 18.16 17.22
N ASN A 418 32.95 19.16 16.93
CA ASN A 418 33.09 19.97 15.72
C ASN A 418 34.36 20.84 15.78
N GLU A 419 34.87 21.31 14.64
CA GLU A 419 36.18 22.00 14.52
C GLU A 419 36.36 23.19 15.48
N ASN A 420 35.27 23.88 15.83
CA ASN A 420 35.27 25.06 16.69
C ASN A 420 34.76 24.78 18.12
N ALA A 421 34.67 23.52 18.52
CA ALA A 421 34.17 23.11 19.82
C ALA A 421 35.27 22.45 20.67
N VAL A 422 35.17 22.61 21.98
CA VAL A 422 36.04 21.98 22.98
C VAL A 422 35.21 21.04 23.86
N LEU A 423 35.55 19.76 23.88
CA LEU A 423 35.06 18.81 24.88
C LEU A 423 36.08 18.71 26.02
N SER A 424 35.73 19.22 27.19
CA SER A 424 36.54 19.15 28.39
C SER A 424 35.99 18.12 29.38
N LEU A 425 36.82 17.23 29.93
CA LEU A 425 36.42 16.29 30.98
C LEU A 425 37.10 16.62 32.32
N GLU A 426 36.33 16.69 33.41
CA GLU A 426 36.91 16.77 34.76
C GLU A 426 37.64 15.46 35.15
N ALA A 427 38.69 15.58 35.95
CA ALA A 427 39.47 14.44 36.41
C ALA A 427 38.61 13.40 37.16
N GLY A 428 38.53 12.19 36.60
CA GLY A 428 37.79 11.06 37.16
C GLY A 428 36.36 10.89 36.63
N VAL A 429 35.97 11.62 35.57
CA VAL A 429 34.76 11.30 34.78
C VAL A 429 34.89 9.90 34.17
N VAL A 430 33.79 9.14 34.21
CA VAL A 430 33.66 7.83 33.58
C VAL A 430 32.61 7.93 32.48
N LEU A 431 33.00 7.56 31.26
CA LEU A 431 32.12 7.47 30.09
C LEU A 431 31.83 6.01 29.79
N LEU A 432 30.55 5.64 29.71
CA LEU A 432 30.07 4.31 29.40
C LEU A 432 29.49 4.30 27.98
N PHE A 433 30.24 3.74 27.04
CA PHE A 433 29.83 3.68 25.64
C PHE A 433 28.86 2.52 25.40
N LYS A 434 27.79 2.79 24.64
CA LYS A 434 26.99 1.72 24.03
C LYS A 434 27.78 1.04 22.92
N GLU A 435 27.31 -0.15 22.51
CA GLU A 435 27.88 -0.90 21.39
C GLU A 435 27.94 -0.03 20.11
N ASP A 436 29.03 -0.15 19.36
CA ASP A 436 29.32 0.62 18.12
C ASP A 436 29.29 2.16 18.25
N VAL A 437 29.46 2.68 19.46
CA VAL A 437 29.54 4.13 19.73
C VAL A 437 30.96 4.55 20.06
N GLY A 438 31.43 5.65 19.47
CA GLY A 438 32.75 6.23 19.70
C GLY A 438 32.76 7.75 19.79
N ILE A 439 33.98 8.31 19.83
CA ILE A 439 34.24 9.75 19.80
C ILE A 439 35.07 10.07 18.55
N THR A 440 34.63 11.06 17.79
CA THR A 440 35.39 11.70 16.70
C THR A 440 35.65 13.14 17.09
N VAL A 441 36.91 13.59 17.03
CA VAL A 441 37.31 14.94 17.42
C VAL A 441 37.90 15.67 16.22
N TYR A 442 37.20 16.69 15.74
CA TYR A 442 37.70 17.66 14.76
C TYR A 442 38.19 18.94 15.42
N GLY A 443 37.59 19.34 16.55
CA GLY A 443 38.02 20.47 17.38
C GLY A 443 39.05 20.07 18.44
N GLU A 444 38.80 20.45 19.69
CA GLU A 444 39.69 20.16 20.81
C GLU A 444 39.05 19.20 21.82
N TYR A 445 39.85 18.28 22.35
CA TYR A 445 39.49 17.44 23.47
C TYR A 445 40.51 17.65 24.60
N SER A 446 40.03 18.12 25.76
CA SER A 446 40.88 18.57 26.87
C SER A 446 40.46 17.98 28.21
N TYR A 447 41.34 18.07 29.20
CA TYR A 447 41.10 17.60 30.57
C TYR A 447 41.21 18.78 31.54
N VAL A 448 40.30 18.85 32.50
CA VAL A 448 40.28 19.88 33.55
C VAL A 448 40.60 19.21 34.88
N VAL A 449 41.61 19.73 35.58
CA VAL A 449 42.16 19.16 36.82
C VAL A 449 41.45 19.71 38.05
#